data_AF-A0A950ILR1-F1
#
_entry.id   AF-A0A950ILR1-F1
#
_cell.length_a   1.000
_cell.length_b   1.000
_cell.length_c   1.000
_cell.angle_alpha   90.00
_cell.angle_beta   90.00
_cell.angle_gamma   90.00
#
_symmetry.space_group_name_H-M   'P 1'
#
loop_
_entity.id
_entity.type
_entity.pdbx_description
1 polymer ?
#
loop_
_entity_poly.entity_id
_entity_poly.type
_entity_poly.pdbx_seq_one_letter_code
_entity_poly.pdbx_strand_id
1 'polypeptide(L)' 'MFVRPRVLSILTTRRCTAACDHCCIGASPRASGAIPVPRIHGLIDEAAKIPTIDRIVFTGG' A
#
# COMPACT_ATOMS: atom_id res chain seq x y z
N MET A 1 13.06 -16.53 -17.12
CA MET A 1 13.59 -15.60 -16.10
C MET A 1 12.54 -15.48 -14.99
N PHE A 2 12.84 -15.90 -13.76
CA PHE A 2 11.91 -15.79 -12.64
C PHE A 2 12.17 -14.49 -11.89
N VAL A 3 11.21 -13.56 -11.91
CA VAL A 3 11.26 -12.32 -11.12
C VAL A 3 10.73 -12.64 -9.72
N ARG A 4 11.49 -12.29 -8.69
CA ARG A 4 11.07 -12.43 -7.28
C ARG A 4 10.73 -11.05 -6.71
N PRO A 5 9.59 -10.88 -6.02
CA PRO A 5 9.21 -9.59 -5.46
C PRO A 5 10.17 -9.20 -4.33
N ARG A 6 10.59 -7.94 -4.31
CA ARG A 6 11.42 -7.37 -3.25
C ARG A 6 10.69 -6.37 -2.35
N VAL A 7 9.58 -5.81 -2.84
CA VAL A 7 8.88 -4.72 -2.16
C VAL A 7 7.40 -5.05 -2.04
N LEU A 8 6.85 -4.93 -0.84
CA LEU A 8 5.41 -4.89 -0.60
C LEU A 8 4.97 -3.43 -0.48
N SER A 9 4.08 -2.97 -1.36
CA SER A 9 3.44 -1.65 -1.24
C SER A 9 2.01 -1.81 -0.73
N ILE A 10 1.69 -1.17 0.40
CA ILE A 10 0.37 -1.24 1.04
C ILE A 10 -0.33 0.10 0.85
N LEU A 11 -1.46 0.08 0.12
CA LEU A 11 -2.34 1.23 -0.02
C LEU A 11 -3.19 1.37 1.25
N THR A 12 -2.77 2.24 2.16
CA THR A 12 -3.37 2.34 3.51
C THR A 12 -4.71 3.07 3.47
N THR A 13 -4.80 4.13 2.66
CA THR A 13 -5.98 4.98 2.53
C THR A 13 -5.99 5.62 1.14
N ARG A 14 -7.18 6.02 0.67
CA ARG A 14 -7.31 6.88 -0.51
C ARG A 14 -7.62 8.33 -0.15
N ARG A 15 -7.70 8.66 1.13
CA ARG A 15 -8.02 10.02 1.60
C ARG A 15 -6.76 10.87 1.67
N CYS A 16 -6.51 11.68 0.64
CA CYS A 16 -5.43 12.67 0.59
C CYS A 16 -5.95 14.08 0.87
N THR A 17 -5.12 15.02 1.32
CA THR A 17 -5.50 16.44 1.40
C THR A 17 -5.39 17.17 0.05
N ALA A 18 -4.73 16.57 -0.94
CA ALA A 18 -4.59 17.09 -2.30
C ALA A 18 -5.51 16.34 -3.28
N ALA A 19 -5.94 17.02 -4.34
CA ALA A 19 -6.72 16.44 -5.44
C ALA A 19 -6.00 16.70 -6.77
N CYS A 20 -4.89 15.99 -6.97
CA CYS A 20 -4.04 16.18 -8.15
C CYS A 20 -4.67 15.55 -9.40
N ASP A 21 -4.67 16.27 -10.53
CA ASP A 21 -5.18 15.78 -11.82
C ASP A 21 -4.43 14.53 -12.34
N HIS A 22 -3.20 14.32 -11.86
CA HIS A 22 -2.32 13.23 -12.29
C HIS A 22 -2.19 12.12 -11.22
N CYS A 23 -3.10 12.06 -10.24
CA CYS A 23 -3.04 11.05 -9.20
C CYS A 23 -3.38 9.64 -9.75
N CYS A 24 -2.38 8.77 -9.85
CA CYS A 24 -2.55 7.41 -10.39
C CYS A 24 -3.51 6.51 -9.59
N ILE A 25 -3.73 6.82 -8.30
CA ILE A 25 -4.59 6.04 -7.41
C ILE A 25 -5.94 6.72 -7.12
N GLY A 26 -6.17 7.91 -7.68
CA GLY A 26 -7.39 8.69 -7.47
C GLY A 26 -7.62 9.11 -6.01
N ALA A 27 -6.55 9.30 -5.24
CA ALA A 27 -6.66 9.78 -3.87
C ALA A 27 -7.07 11.26 -3.84
N SER A 28 -7.96 11.62 -2.92
CA SER A 28 -8.47 12.99 -2.79
C SER A 28 -9.08 13.24 -1.41
N PRO A 29 -9.42 14.50 -1.04
CA PRO A 29 -10.06 14.79 0.25
C PRO A 29 -11.43 14.15 0.41
N ARG A 30 -12.09 13.84 -0.71
CA ARG A 30 -13.43 13.26 -0.79
C ARG A 30 -13.40 11.74 -1.00
N ALA A 31 -12.25 11.17 -1.35
CA ALA A 31 -12.11 9.73 -1.50
C ALA A 31 -12.20 9.07 -0.12
N SER A 32 -12.94 7.96 -0.07
CA SER A 32 -13.13 7.15 1.11
C SER A 32 -12.51 5.77 0.93
N GLY A 33 -12.32 5.07 2.04
CA GLY A 33 -11.71 3.75 2.06
C GLY A 33 -10.33 3.79 2.69
N ALA A 34 -10.19 2.99 3.74
CA ALA A 34 -8.94 2.68 4.40
C ALA A 34 -8.89 1.17 4.62
N ILE A 35 -7.70 0.60 4.47
CA ILE A 35 -7.50 -0.81 4.84
C ILE A 35 -7.53 -0.92 6.38
N PRO A 36 -8.22 -1.92 6.96
CA PRO A 36 -8.22 -2.11 8.40
C PRO A 36 -6.80 -2.40 8.93
N VAL A 37 -6.43 -1.79 10.05
CA VAL A 37 -5.13 -2.00 10.71
C VAL A 37 -4.81 -3.50 10.92
N PRO A 38 -5.73 -4.36 11.39
CA PRO A 38 -5.44 -5.79 11.51
C PRO A 38 -5.07 -6.47 10.20
N ARG A 39 -5.62 -5.99 9.07
CA ARG A 39 -5.24 -6.51 7.74
C ARG A 39 -3.84 -6.07 7.35
N ILE A 40 -3.42 -4.85 7.69
CA ILE A 40 -2.04 -4.39 7.48
C ILE A 40 -1.06 -5.30 8.22
N HIS A 41 -1.32 -5.58 9.50
CA HIS A 41 -0.48 -6.50 10.28
C HIS A 41 -0.39 -7.89 9.62
N GLY A 42 -1.53 -8.47 9.24
CA GLY A 42 -1.54 -9.76 8.55
C GLY A 42 -0.73 -9.75 7.24
N LEU A 43 -0.80 -8.68 6.46
CA LEU A 43 0.01 -8.53 5.24
C LEU A 43 1.51 -8.45 5.53
N ILE A 44 1.91 -7.80 6.63
CA ILE A 44 3.31 -7.72 7.06
C ILE A 44 3.80 -9.12 7.51
N ASP A 45 2.98 -9.86 8.26
CA ASP A 45 3.29 -11.23 8.69
C ASP A 45 3.38 -12.20 7.51
N GLU A 46 2.52 -12.04 6.51
CA GLU A 46 2.59 -12.79 5.25
C GLU A 46 3.86 -12.44 4.47
N ALA A 47 4.23 -11.15 4.38
CA ALA A 47 5.43 -10.70 3.69
C ALA A 47 6.72 -11.21 4.35
N ALA A 48 6.76 -11.30 5.68
CA ALA A 48 7.89 -11.83 6.43
C ALA A 48 8.19 -13.31 6.08
N LYS A 49 7.20 -14.06 5.57
CA LYS A 49 7.38 -15.45 5.11
C LYS A 49 8.00 -15.54 3.72
N ILE A 50 8.17 -14.42 3.01
CA ILE A 50 8.73 -14.36 1.65
C ILE A 50 10.16 -13.80 1.74
N PRO A 51 11.21 -14.65 1.67
CA PRO A 51 12.60 -14.23 1.96
C PRO A 51 13.16 -13.16 1.04
N THR A 52 12.53 -12.94 -0.13
CA THR A 52 13.00 -11.92 -1.09
C THR A 52 12.44 -10.54 -0.82
N ILE A 53 11.36 -10.41 -0.02
CA ILE A 53 10.82 -9.11 0.36
C ILE A 53 11.74 -8.49 1.41
N ASP A 54 12.33 -7.35 1.09
CA ASP A 54 13.26 -6.61 1.95
C ASP A 54 12.73 -5.22 2.35
N ARG A 55 11.60 -4.80 1.77
CA ARG A 55 11.03 -3.47 1.99
C ARG A 55 9.51 -3.49 2.01
N ILE A 56 8.96 -2.72 2.96
CA ILE A 56 7.54 -2.43 3.05
C ILE A 56 7.36 -0.93 2.83
N VAL A 57 6.47 -0.56 1.91
CA VAL A 57 6.13 0.82 1.59
C VAL A 57 4.69 1.05 1.95
N PHE A 58 4.44 2.02 2.83
CA PHE A 58 3.10 2.54 3.06
C PHE A 58 2.84 3.65 2.05
N THR A 59 1.79 3.49 1.26
CA THR A 59 1.39 4.45 0.23
C THR A 59 -0.13 4.66 0.29
N GLY A 60 -0.65 5.58 -0.50
CA GLY A 60 -2.04 6.00 -0.42
C GLY A 60 -2.19 7.49 -0.67
N GLY A 61 -3.26 8.03 -0.11
CA GLY A 61 -3.53 9.46 -0.01
C GLY A 61 -3.05 10.07 1.29
#